data_AF-A0A179VES4-F1
#
_entry.id   AF-A0A179VES4-F1
#
_cell.length_a   1.000
_cell.length_b   1.000
_cell.length_c   1.000
_cell.angle_alpha   90.00
_cell.angle_beta   90.00
_cell.angle_gamma   90.00
#
_symmetry.space_group_name_H-M   'P 1'
#
loop_
_entity.id
_entity.type
_entity.pdbx_description
1 polymer ?
#
loop_
_entity_poly.entity_id
_entity_poly.type
_entity_poly.pdbx_seq_one_letter_code
_entity_poly.pdbx_strand_id
1 'polypeptide(L)'
;MEFAGKLPDPAELRRRCRVLATLDALVKGRVLAKDDIGTVYQPNWRPGDDLVKYADGGGNEWSIVFSVKDGAFLRGFDHESDLSTYNEDDYWPGLVGDLPERFASDLKNPDLYGYYDGAPQMTVCVWRGPTDIAWRHGSPQPTQWGYHGYGGEDLFDPLVAWQASKELDWLYPEKGHVIPEPAVQQVMGQAPLTDALIRAFHPNPDVAALRAEAARIGY
;
A
#
# COMPACT_ATOMS: atom_id res chain seq x y z
N MET A 1 -15.13 7.41 8.40
CA MET A 1 -15.05 6.97 6.99
C MET A 1 -15.29 5.47 6.96
N GLU A 2 -16.22 4.99 6.12
CA GLU A 2 -16.58 3.57 6.03
C GLU A 2 -15.36 2.66 5.79
N PHE A 3 -14.39 3.16 5.01
CA PHE A 3 -13.12 2.50 4.69
C PHE A 3 -12.33 1.98 5.90
N ALA A 4 -12.12 2.79 6.93
CA ALA A 4 -11.29 2.40 8.08
C ALA A 4 -11.84 1.16 8.81
N GLY A 5 -13.16 0.97 8.80
CA GLY A 5 -13.80 -0.23 9.37
C GLY A 5 -13.64 -1.48 8.52
N LYS A 6 -13.24 -1.37 7.25
CA LYS A 6 -13.00 -2.48 6.33
C LYS A 6 -11.56 -3.02 6.39
N LEU A 7 -10.62 -2.23 6.90
CA LEU A 7 -9.22 -2.64 7.03
C LEU A 7 -9.09 -3.80 8.04
N PRO A 8 -8.34 -4.86 7.72
CA PRO A 8 -8.03 -5.92 8.68
C PRO A 8 -7.14 -5.39 9.80
N ASP A 9 -6.90 -6.18 10.86
CA ASP A 9 -5.94 -5.76 11.89
C ASP A 9 -4.51 -5.55 11.32
N PRO A 10 -3.63 -4.82 12.02
CA PRO A 10 -2.30 -4.51 11.50
C PRO A 10 -1.42 -5.72 11.19
N ALA A 11 -1.63 -6.87 11.85
CA ALA A 11 -0.85 -8.07 11.57
C ALA A 11 -1.28 -8.71 10.25
N GLU A 12 -2.59 -8.85 10.04
CA GLU A 12 -3.14 -9.32 8.78
C GLU A 12 -2.88 -8.33 7.62
N LEU A 13 -3.01 -7.03 7.86
CA LEU A 13 -2.68 -6.01 6.85
C LEU A 13 -1.22 -6.13 6.41
N ARG A 14 -0.29 -6.29 7.36
CA ARG A 14 1.14 -6.48 7.06
C ARG A 14 1.40 -7.73 6.23
N ARG A 15 0.71 -8.84 6.54
CA ARG A 15 0.77 -10.08 5.76
C ARG A 15 0.30 -9.85 4.33
N ARG A 16 -0.83 -9.16 4.15
CA ARG A 16 -1.37 -8.80 2.81
C ARG A 16 -0.40 -7.94 2.02
N CYS A 17 0.22 -6.94 2.64
CA CYS A 17 1.22 -6.09 2.00
C CYS A 17 2.43 -6.86 1.46
N ARG A 18 2.91 -7.88 2.19
CA ARG A 18 4.01 -8.75 1.70
C ARG A 18 3.60 -9.59 0.50
N VAL A 19 2.37 -10.09 0.53
CA VAL A 19 1.79 -10.82 -0.61
C VAL A 19 1.66 -9.91 -1.84
N LEU A 20 1.15 -8.68 -1.69
CA LEU A 20 1.05 -7.73 -2.81
C LEU A 20 2.43 -7.39 -3.39
N ALA A 21 3.43 -7.14 -2.54
CA ALA A 21 4.81 -6.91 -3.00
C ALA A 21 5.37 -8.13 -3.76
N THR A 22 5.07 -9.35 -3.30
CA THR A 22 5.42 -10.58 -4.04
C THR A 22 4.68 -10.64 -5.38
N LEU A 23 3.37 -10.39 -5.42
CA LEU A 23 2.58 -10.41 -6.66
C LEU A 23 3.14 -9.42 -7.69
N ASP A 24 3.40 -8.18 -7.31
CA ASP A 24 3.95 -7.17 -8.23
C ASP A 24 5.35 -7.55 -8.75
N ALA A 25 6.23 -8.08 -7.89
CA ALA A 25 7.53 -8.58 -8.33
C ALA A 25 7.39 -9.78 -9.30
N LEU A 26 6.46 -10.70 -9.03
CA LEU A 26 6.17 -11.83 -9.90
C LEU A 26 5.66 -11.37 -11.28
N VAL A 27 4.75 -10.40 -11.30
CA VAL A 27 4.21 -9.79 -12.54
C VAL A 27 5.30 -9.11 -13.35
N LYS A 28 6.25 -8.43 -12.70
CA LYS A 28 7.40 -7.82 -13.38
C LYS A 28 8.50 -8.81 -13.75
N GLY A 29 8.43 -10.04 -13.25
CA GLY A 29 9.45 -11.07 -13.44
C GLY A 29 10.79 -10.75 -12.79
N ARG A 30 10.85 -9.76 -11.88
CA ARG A 30 12.08 -9.29 -11.23
C ARG A 30 11.76 -8.67 -9.87
N VAL A 31 12.79 -8.53 -9.03
CA VAL A 31 12.68 -7.75 -7.79
C VAL A 31 12.44 -6.28 -8.14
N LEU A 32 11.57 -5.63 -7.36
CA LEU A 32 11.30 -4.21 -7.45
C LEU A 32 12.26 -3.40 -6.57
N ALA A 33 12.84 -2.35 -7.14
CA ALA A 33 13.57 -1.34 -6.41
C ALA A 33 12.60 -0.39 -5.69
N LYS A 34 13.11 0.35 -4.71
CA LYS A 34 12.29 1.24 -3.84
C LYS A 34 11.43 2.28 -4.57
N ASP A 35 11.82 2.68 -5.78
CA ASP A 35 11.16 3.72 -6.58
C ASP A 35 10.48 3.14 -7.84
N ASP A 36 10.37 1.80 -7.93
CA ASP A 36 9.61 1.17 -9.02
C ASP A 36 8.10 1.36 -8.84
N ILE A 37 7.38 1.30 -9.96
CA ILE A 37 5.91 1.22 -9.99
C ILE A 37 5.47 -0.15 -9.47
N GLY A 38 4.45 -0.14 -8.61
CA GLY A 38 3.93 -1.30 -7.89
C GLY A 38 4.22 -1.23 -6.40
N THR A 39 3.97 -2.35 -5.71
CA THR A 39 4.09 -2.48 -4.26
C THR A 39 5.51 -2.92 -3.86
N VAL A 40 6.15 -2.16 -2.97
CA VAL A 40 7.50 -2.48 -2.47
C VAL A 40 7.50 -2.56 -0.95
N TYR A 41 7.86 -3.73 -0.42
CA TYR A 41 7.96 -3.98 1.02
C TYR A 41 9.41 -3.85 1.51
N GLN A 42 9.62 -2.98 2.49
CA GLN A 42 10.90 -2.65 3.09
C GLN A 42 10.90 -3.10 4.57
N PRO A 43 11.27 -4.36 4.85
CA PRO A 43 11.41 -4.84 6.22
C PRO A 43 12.57 -4.11 6.90
N ASN A 44 12.40 -3.77 8.18
CA ASN A 44 13.40 -3.01 8.95
C ASN A 44 13.84 -1.71 8.23
N TRP A 45 12.91 -1.04 7.55
CA TRP A 45 13.17 0.27 6.91
C TRP A 45 13.83 1.24 7.88
N ARG A 46 13.42 1.20 9.15
CA ARG A 46 14.16 1.77 10.28
C ARG A 46 14.05 0.85 11.50
N PRO A 47 14.86 1.05 12.56
CA PRO A 47 14.84 0.17 13.73
C PRO A 47 13.43 0.01 14.33
N GLY A 48 12.89 -1.21 14.25
CA GLY A 48 11.58 -1.57 14.80
C GLY A 48 10.37 -1.25 13.91
N ASP A 49 10.57 -0.68 12.72
CA ASP A 49 9.48 -0.34 11.80
C ASP A 49 9.73 -0.90 10.39
N ASP A 50 8.68 -1.47 9.81
CA ASP A 50 8.62 -1.81 8.39
C ASP A 50 7.90 -0.68 7.62
N LEU A 51 8.24 -0.51 6.35
CA LEU A 51 7.55 0.38 5.42
C LEU A 51 7.12 -0.42 4.19
N VAL A 52 5.89 -0.22 3.74
CA VAL A 52 5.45 -0.64 2.41
C VAL A 52 4.93 0.57 1.67
N LYS A 53 5.19 0.61 0.36
CA LYS A 53 4.71 1.66 -0.55
C LYS A 53 4.08 1.04 -1.76
N TYR A 54 3.22 1.79 -2.41
CA TYR A 54 2.69 1.55 -3.73
C TYR A 54 2.69 2.86 -4.51
N ALA A 55 3.04 2.78 -5.79
CA ALA A 55 2.84 3.84 -6.76
C ALA A 55 2.34 3.24 -8.07
N ASP A 56 1.32 3.86 -8.67
CA ASP A 56 0.77 3.41 -9.96
C ASP A 56 1.50 4.01 -11.17
N GLY A 57 2.35 5.02 -10.94
CA GLY A 57 3.07 5.78 -11.97
C GLY A 57 2.23 6.85 -12.67
N GLY A 58 0.94 6.96 -12.32
CA GLY A 58 -0.01 7.97 -12.78
C GLY A 58 -0.23 9.11 -11.78
N GLY A 59 0.40 9.05 -10.61
CA GLY A 59 0.29 10.08 -9.56
C GLY A 59 -0.47 9.61 -8.32
N ASN A 60 -0.99 8.37 -8.33
CA ASN A 60 -1.62 7.77 -7.16
C ASN A 60 -0.63 6.90 -6.40
N GLU A 61 -0.69 6.99 -5.08
CA GLU A 61 0.23 6.27 -4.21
C GLU A 61 -0.33 6.05 -2.82
N TRP A 62 0.18 5.04 -2.15
CA TRP A 62 -0.05 4.86 -0.73
C TRP A 62 1.19 4.32 -0.04
N SER A 63 1.28 4.55 1.27
CA SER A 63 2.33 3.96 2.08
C SER A 63 1.82 3.60 3.47
N ILE A 64 2.35 2.51 4.02
CA ILE A 64 1.98 2.02 5.34
C ILE A 64 3.24 1.80 6.17
N VAL A 65 3.31 2.47 7.32
CA VAL A 65 4.32 2.25 8.35
C VAL A 65 3.76 1.25 9.35
N PHE A 66 4.51 0.19 9.61
CA PHE A 66 4.21 -0.78 10.66
C PHE A 66 5.26 -0.70 11.75
N SER A 67 4.93 -0.04 12.86
CA SER A 67 5.80 0.08 14.03
C SER A 67 5.49 -0.98 15.08
N VAL A 68 6.55 -1.60 15.63
CA VAL A 68 6.41 -2.50 16.79
C VAL A 68 5.92 -1.75 18.04
N LYS A 69 6.29 -0.46 18.18
CA LYS A 69 5.98 0.33 19.37
C LYS A 69 4.71 1.16 19.20
N ASP A 70 4.56 1.79 18.04
CA ASP A 70 3.58 2.88 17.86
C ASP A 70 2.33 2.44 17.09
N GLY A 71 2.28 1.19 16.62
CA GLY A 71 1.15 0.63 15.87
C GLY A 71 1.33 0.78 14.36
N ALA A 72 0.26 1.09 13.63
CA ALA A 72 0.30 1.25 12.17
C ALA A 72 -0.22 2.61 11.73
N PHE A 73 0.37 3.15 10.68
CA PHE A 73 -0.05 4.38 10.01
C PHE A 73 -0.12 4.14 8.51
N LEU A 74 -1.24 4.52 7.91
CA LEU A 74 -1.56 4.37 6.51
C LEU A 74 -1.90 5.74 5.95
N ARG A 75 -1.17 6.12 4.90
CA ARG A 75 -1.51 7.28 4.07
C ARG A 75 -1.83 6.83 2.66
N GLY A 76 -2.74 7.54 2.01
CA GLY A 76 -3.02 7.44 0.58
C GLY A 76 -3.06 8.82 -0.04
N PHE A 77 -2.72 8.88 -1.32
CA PHE A 77 -2.83 10.07 -2.15
C PHE A 77 -3.40 9.67 -3.50
N ASP A 78 -4.60 10.19 -3.77
CA ASP A 78 -5.21 10.19 -5.09
C ASP A 78 -5.12 11.63 -5.62
N HIS A 79 -4.42 11.78 -6.74
CA HIS A 79 -4.16 13.10 -7.32
C HIS A 79 -5.43 13.76 -7.90
N GLU A 80 -6.47 12.98 -8.21
CA GLU A 80 -7.77 13.45 -8.69
C GLU A 80 -8.78 13.65 -7.54
N SER A 81 -8.40 13.36 -6.30
CA SER A 81 -9.26 13.50 -5.11
C SER A 81 -9.72 14.95 -4.89
N ASP A 82 -10.99 15.09 -4.49
CA ASP A 82 -11.56 16.35 -3.99
C ASP A 82 -10.82 16.90 -2.76
N LEU A 83 -10.10 16.04 -2.02
CA LEU A 83 -9.34 16.38 -0.83
C LEU A 83 -7.86 16.72 -1.14
N SER A 84 -7.46 16.63 -2.41
CA SER A 84 -6.09 16.94 -2.83
C SER A 84 -5.79 18.41 -2.62
N THR A 85 -4.76 18.68 -1.81
CA THR A 85 -4.27 20.02 -1.46
C THR A 85 -2.88 20.27 -2.03
N TYR A 86 -2.49 19.55 -3.09
CA TYR A 86 -1.13 19.55 -3.64
C TYR A 86 -0.54 20.94 -3.89
N ASN A 87 -1.37 21.91 -4.31
CA ASN A 87 -0.94 23.28 -4.61
C ASN A 87 -1.08 24.25 -3.42
N GLU A 88 -1.38 23.73 -2.24
CA GLU A 88 -1.61 24.48 -0.99
C GLU A 88 -0.49 24.18 0.03
N ASP A 89 -0.49 24.93 1.14
CA ASP A 89 0.56 24.83 2.17
C ASP A 89 0.33 23.72 3.21
N ASP A 90 -0.90 23.20 3.34
CA ASP A 90 -1.27 22.23 4.38
C ASP A 90 -2.31 21.21 3.88
N TYR A 91 -2.43 20.09 4.59
CA TYR A 91 -3.40 19.04 4.30
C TYR A 91 -4.84 19.53 4.44
N TRP A 92 -5.76 18.81 3.79
CA TRP A 92 -7.19 19.10 3.91
C TRP A 92 -7.63 19.25 5.38
N PRO A 93 -8.37 20.31 5.75
CA PRO A 93 -8.74 20.56 7.14
C PRO A 93 -9.41 19.36 7.81
N GLY A 94 -8.82 18.90 8.92
CA GLY A 94 -9.32 17.77 9.69
C GLY A 94 -8.90 16.38 9.18
N LEU A 95 -8.19 16.27 8.04
CA LEU A 95 -7.73 14.98 7.50
C LEU A 95 -6.76 14.26 8.44
N VAL A 96 -5.72 14.98 8.90
CA VAL A 96 -4.71 14.44 9.83
C VAL A 96 -5.33 14.19 11.21
N GLY A 97 -6.22 15.08 11.67
CA GLY A 97 -6.94 14.93 12.95
C GLY A 97 -6.00 14.69 14.13
N ASP A 98 -6.33 13.73 14.99
CA ASP A 98 -5.56 13.34 16.17
C ASP A 98 -4.44 12.33 15.85
N LEU A 99 -3.78 12.46 14.69
CA LEU A 99 -2.69 11.56 14.31
C LEU A 99 -1.61 11.56 15.41
N PRO A 100 -1.19 10.39 15.93
CA PRO A 100 -0.16 10.33 16.96
C PRO A 100 1.12 11.04 16.53
N GLU A 101 1.73 11.78 17.45
CA GLU A 101 2.90 12.65 17.18
C GLU A 101 4.04 11.93 16.44
N ARG A 102 4.28 10.65 16.76
CA ARG A 102 5.25 9.82 16.04
C ARG A 102 4.96 9.76 14.55
N PHE A 103 3.74 9.49 14.14
CA PHE A 103 3.37 9.44 12.72
C PHE A 103 3.23 10.82 12.11
N ALA A 104 2.84 11.84 12.90
CA ALA A 104 2.87 13.23 12.44
C ALA A 104 4.29 13.67 12.02
N SER A 105 5.33 13.17 12.71
CA SER A 105 6.72 13.42 12.32
C SER A 105 7.14 12.73 11.01
N ASP A 106 6.43 11.68 10.59
CA ASP A 106 6.68 10.97 9.32
C ASP A 106 6.05 11.68 8.11
N LEU A 107 5.13 12.64 8.30
CA LEU A 107 4.48 13.38 7.20
C LEU A 107 5.47 14.17 6.31
N LYS A 108 6.67 14.48 6.83
CA LYS A 108 7.74 15.14 6.07
C LYS A 108 8.86 14.19 5.65
N ASN A 109 8.65 12.89 5.82
CA ASN A 109 9.65 11.89 5.51
C ASN A 109 9.54 11.49 4.02
N PRO A 110 10.53 11.81 3.18
CA PRO A 110 10.46 11.58 1.74
C PRO A 110 10.32 10.09 1.38
N ASP A 111 10.73 9.18 2.27
CA ASP A 111 10.62 7.74 2.00
C ASP A 111 9.17 7.29 1.89
N LEU A 112 8.19 8.00 2.48
CA LEU A 112 6.78 7.64 2.38
C LEU A 112 6.20 7.90 0.99
N TYR A 113 6.86 8.72 0.15
CA TYR A 113 6.33 9.23 -1.11
C TYR A 113 7.12 8.68 -2.31
N GLY A 114 6.45 8.39 -3.42
CA GLY A 114 7.10 8.07 -4.69
C GLY A 114 7.83 9.28 -5.27
N TYR A 115 7.26 10.47 -5.10
CA TYR A 115 7.87 11.76 -5.43
C TYR A 115 7.60 12.79 -4.33
N TYR A 116 8.65 13.26 -3.64
CA TYR A 116 8.52 14.25 -2.57
C TYR A 116 9.08 15.60 -2.99
N ASP A 117 8.22 16.60 -3.11
CA ASP A 117 8.57 18.01 -3.38
C ASP A 117 8.16 18.96 -2.24
N GLY A 118 7.71 18.40 -1.11
CA GLY A 118 7.23 19.17 0.03
C GLY A 118 5.73 19.45 0.03
N ALA A 119 5.01 19.13 -1.05
CA ALA A 119 3.55 19.29 -1.13
C ALA A 119 2.81 18.32 -0.17
N PRO A 120 1.60 18.68 0.30
CA PRO A 120 0.77 17.84 1.17
C PRO A 120 0.11 16.70 0.38
N GLN A 121 0.89 15.68 0.02
CA GLN A 121 0.45 14.53 -0.76
C GLN A 121 -0.25 13.47 0.10
N MET A 122 -1.42 13.83 0.66
CA MET A 122 -2.25 12.91 1.41
C MET A 122 -3.73 13.29 1.32
N THR A 123 -4.56 12.31 0.96
CA THR A 123 -6.02 12.41 0.83
C THR A 123 -6.73 11.35 1.68
N VAL A 124 -6.00 10.30 2.11
CA VAL A 124 -6.43 9.31 3.11
C VAL A 124 -5.42 9.28 4.25
N CYS A 125 -5.90 9.37 5.50
CA CYS A 125 -5.08 9.29 6.71
C CYS A 125 -5.74 8.40 7.75
N VAL A 126 -5.15 7.23 8.03
CA VAL A 126 -5.68 6.22 8.93
C VAL A 126 -4.57 5.69 9.83
N TRP A 127 -4.85 5.46 11.10
CA TRP A 127 -3.87 4.91 12.04
C TRP A 127 -4.52 3.97 13.03
N ARG A 128 -3.71 3.10 13.63
CA ARG A 128 -4.14 2.26 14.75
C ARG A 128 -2.99 2.10 15.72
N GLY A 129 -3.16 2.64 16.93
CA GLY A 129 -2.20 2.51 18.02
C GLY A 129 -2.16 1.09 18.60
N PRO A 130 -1.16 0.78 19.45
CA PRO A 130 -0.95 -0.55 20.01
C PRO A 130 -2.08 -1.03 20.92
N THR A 131 -2.80 -0.10 21.55
CA THR A 131 -3.94 -0.38 22.44
C THR A 131 -5.29 -0.19 21.76
N ASP A 132 -5.32 0.26 20.50
CA ASP A 132 -6.55 0.52 19.78
C ASP A 132 -7.17 -0.80 19.27
N ILE A 133 -8.47 -0.96 19.53
CA ILE A 133 -9.24 -2.12 19.05
C ILE A 133 -9.78 -1.93 17.63
N ALA A 134 -9.73 -0.72 17.09
CA ALA A 134 -10.21 -0.35 15.76
C ALA A 134 -9.29 0.69 15.11
N TRP A 135 -9.31 0.77 13.79
CA TRP A 135 -8.64 1.85 13.06
C TRP A 135 -9.29 3.19 13.35
N ARG A 136 -8.45 4.22 13.47
CA ARG A 136 -8.78 5.61 13.70
C ARG A 136 -8.46 6.43 12.45
N HIS A 137 -9.16 7.53 12.27
CA HIS A 137 -8.98 8.46 11.17
C HIS A 137 -9.36 9.87 11.61
N GLY A 138 -8.93 10.89 10.88
CA GLY A 138 -9.36 12.27 11.10
C GLY A 138 -10.83 12.49 10.73
N SER A 139 -11.28 13.73 10.82
CA SER A 139 -12.63 14.13 10.39
C SER A 139 -12.50 15.25 9.35
N PRO A 140 -12.19 14.91 8.08
CA PRO A 140 -12.10 15.89 7.00
C PRO A 140 -13.35 16.76 6.95
N GLN A 141 -13.16 18.08 6.87
CA GLN A 141 -14.26 19.01 6.68
C GLN A 141 -14.97 18.73 5.34
N PRO A 142 -16.28 19.00 5.22
CA PRO A 142 -16.96 18.95 3.94
C PRO A 142 -16.30 19.88 2.91
N THR A 143 -16.45 19.55 1.63
CA THR A 143 -16.05 20.43 0.52
C THR A 143 -16.84 21.74 0.57
N GLN A 144 -16.41 22.72 -0.23
CA GLN A 144 -17.14 23.98 -0.42
C GLN A 144 -18.61 23.79 -0.87
N TRP A 145 -18.95 22.62 -1.40
CA TRP A 145 -20.30 22.25 -1.84
C TRP A 145 -21.11 21.49 -0.77
N GLY A 146 -20.56 21.30 0.43
CA GLY A 146 -21.26 20.74 1.58
C GLY A 146 -21.33 19.21 1.66
N TYR A 147 -20.62 18.49 0.78
CA TYR A 147 -20.51 17.03 0.83
C TYR A 147 -19.12 16.58 1.31
N HIS A 148 -18.97 15.34 1.75
CA HIS A 148 -17.64 14.78 2.08
C HIS A 148 -16.92 14.34 0.80
N GLY A 149 -15.77 14.95 0.53
CA GLY A 149 -14.96 14.65 -0.66
C GLY A 149 -14.45 13.20 -0.67
N TYR A 150 -14.30 12.65 -1.87
CA TYR A 150 -13.67 11.35 -2.08
C TYR A 150 -12.17 11.44 -1.83
N GLY A 151 -11.61 10.54 -1.01
CA GLY A 151 -10.19 10.56 -0.65
C GLY A 151 -9.31 9.62 -1.48
N GLY A 152 -9.87 8.73 -2.28
CA GLY A 152 -9.08 7.69 -2.98
C GLY A 152 -8.99 6.38 -2.21
N GLU A 153 -9.99 6.06 -1.38
CA GLU A 153 -9.98 4.86 -0.53
C GLU A 153 -9.95 3.56 -1.34
N ASP A 154 -10.42 3.56 -2.59
CA ASP A 154 -10.44 2.40 -3.46
C ASP A 154 -9.02 2.00 -3.92
N LEU A 155 -8.02 2.87 -3.77
CA LEU A 155 -6.60 2.52 -3.96
C LEU A 155 -6.15 1.38 -3.04
N PHE A 156 -6.90 1.13 -1.96
CA PHE A 156 -6.64 0.08 -0.97
C PHE A 156 -7.51 -1.17 -1.18
N ASP A 157 -8.31 -1.25 -2.25
CA ASP A 157 -9.12 -2.43 -2.57
C ASP A 157 -8.33 -3.76 -2.57
N PRO A 158 -7.08 -3.81 -3.11
CA PRO A 158 -6.22 -5.00 -3.01
C PRO A 158 -5.95 -5.47 -1.57
N LEU A 159 -6.06 -4.57 -0.59
CA LEU A 159 -5.83 -4.88 0.83
C LEU A 159 -7.13 -5.17 1.57
N VAL A 160 -8.29 -4.84 1.01
CA VAL A 160 -9.60 -4.91 1.68
C VAL A 160 -10.46 -6.05 1.13
N ALA A 161 -10.71 -6.08 -0.19
CA ALA A 161 -11.61 -7.05 -0.81
C ALA A 161 -11.05 -8.48 -0.78
N TRP A 162 -9.72 -8.60 -0.78
CA TRP A 162 -8.90 -9.81 -0.58
C TRP A 162 -9.43 -11.08 -1.24
N GLN A 163 -9.55 -11.03 -2.57
CA GLN A 163 -9.98 -12.15 -3.41
C GLN A 163 -9.11 -12.22 -4.66
N ALA A 164 -8.67 -13.42 -5.06
CA ALA A 164 -7.78 -13.59 -6.22
C ALA A 164 -8.35 -12.99 -7.52
N SER A 165 -9.66 -13.13 -7.73
CA SER A 165 -10.36 -12.50 -8.86
C SER A 165 -10.33 -10.97 -8.82
N LYS A 166 -10.28 -10.37 -7.63
CA LYS A 166 -10.14 -8.91 -7.46
C LYS A 166 -8.71 -8.45 -7.60
N GLU A 167 -7.75 -9.21 -7.10
CA GLU A 167 -6.33 -8.90 -7.30
C GLU A 167 -5.96 -8.87 -8.78
N LEU A 168 -6.54 -9.76 -9.60
CA LEU A 168 -6.32 -9.77 -11.05
C LEU A 168 -6.63 -8.43 -11.73
N ASP A 169 -7.58 -7.64 -11.22
CA ASP A 169 -7.92 -6.31 -11.78
C ASP A 169 -6.76 -5.30 -11.61
N TRP A 170 -5.82 -5.57 -10.69
CA TRP A 170 -4.68 -4.72 -10.35
C TRP A 170 -3.34 -5.23 -10.92
N LEU A 171 -3.30 -6.43 -11.50
CA LEU A 171 -2.09 -6.99 -12.08
C LEU A 171 -1.97 -6.60 -13.56
N TYR A 172 -0.83 -6.02 -13.93
CA TYR A 172 -0.53 -5.60 -15.30
C TYR A 172 0.58 -6.48 -15.92
N PRO A 173 0.24 -7.70 -16.41
CA PRO A 173 1.22 -8.61 -17.01
C PRO A 173 1.81 -8.08 -18.32
N GLU A 174 2.92 -8.68 -18.75
CA GLU A 174 3.46 -8.45 -20.09
C GLU A 174 2.38 -8.66 -21.16
N LYS A 175 2.45 -7.89 -22.25
CA LYS A 175 1.46 -7.90 -23.31
C LYS A 175 1.25 -9.33 -23.85
N GLY A 176 0.02 -9.83 -23.71
CA GLY A 176 -0.37 -11.16 -24.18
C GLY A 176 -0.12 -12.30 -23.20
N HIS A 177 0.49 -12.03 -22.04
CA HIS A 177 0.58 -12.99 -20.95
C HIS A 177 -0.69 -12.95 -20.10
N VAL A 178 -1.21 -14.14 -19.75
CA VAL A 178 -2.43 -14.28 -18.94
C VAL A 178 -2.06 -14.98 -17.65
N ILE A 179 -2.31 -14.31 -16.53
CA ILE A 179 -2.08 -14.86 -15.19
C ILE A 179 -3.31 -15.69 -14.79
N PRO A 180 -3.15 -16.99 -14.49
CA PRO A 180 -4.27 -17.80 -14.02
C PRO A 180 -4.71 -17.38 -12.61
N GLU A 181 -6.00 -17.20 -12.37
CA GLU A 181 -6.55 -16.93 -11.02
C GLU A 181 -6.08 -17.95 -9.96
N PRO A 182 -5.99 -19.27 -10.25
CA PRO A 182 -5.45 -20.22 -9.28
C PRO A 182 -4.00 -19.95 -8.87
N ALA A 183 -3.17 -19.36 -9.74
CA ALA A 183 -1.81 -18.96 -9.41
C ALA A 183 -1.82 -17.77 -8.43
N VAL A 184 -2.69 -16.79 -8.66
CA VAL A 184 -2.91 -15.67 -7.72
C VAL A 184 -3.39 -16.18 -6.37
N GLN A 185 -4.36 -17.10 -6.37
CA GLN A 185 -4.87 -17.71 -5.14
C GLN A 185 -3.77 -18.46 -4.36
N GLN A 186 -2.88 -19.19 -5.05
CA GLN A 186 -1.74 -19.85 -4.42
C GLN A 186 -0.79 -18.84 -3.76
N VAL A 187 -0.51 -17.72 -4.43
CA VAL A 187 0.36 -16.67 -3.87
C VAL A 187 -0.31 -15.96 -2.69
N MET A 188 -1.60 -15.64 -2.78
CA MET A 188 -2.36 -15.05 -1.67
C MET A 188 -2.45 -15.97 -0.44
N GLY A 189 -2.48 -17.28 -0.67
CA GLY A 189 -2.39 -18.32 0.35
C GLY A 189 -0.98 -18.60 0.84
N GLN A 190 0.03 -17.82 0.42
CA GLN A 190 1.45 -17.98 0.76
C GLN A 190 2.00 -19.38 0.47
N ALA A 191 1.56 -19.98 -0.64
CA ALA A 191 2.15 -21.23 -1.11
C ALA A 191 3.64 -21.01 -1.49
N PRO A 192 4.49 -22.04 -1.34
CA PRO A 192 5.88 -21.97 -1.78
C PRO A 192 6.01 -21.58 -3.25
N LEU A 193 6.90 -20.63 -3.54
CA LEU A 193 7.14 -20.14 -4.91
C LEU A 193 7.94 -21.16 -5.74
N THR A 194 7.25 -22.16 -6.30
CA THR A 194 7.82 -23.11 -7.25
C THR A 194 8.18 -22.44 -8.58
N ASP A 195 9.05 -23.06 -9.38
CA ASP A 195 9.42 -22.53 -10.71
C ASP A 195 8.18 -22.38 -11.59
N ALA A 196 7.27 -23.36 -11.53
CA ALA A 196 6.02 -23.37 -12.26
C ALA A 196 5.10 -22.23 -11.82
N LEU A 197 5.00 -21.97 -10.50
CA LEU A 197 4.19 -20.88 -9.98
C LEU A 197 4.76 -19.52 -10.41
N ILE A 198 6.06 -19.30 -10.30
CA ILE A 198 6.69 -18.03 -10.71
C ILE A 198 6.47 -17.78 -12.21
N ARG A 199 6.65 -18.80 -13.05
CA ARG A 199 6.45 -18.70 -14.51
C ARG A 199 4.98 -18.54 -14.92
N ALA A 200 4.03 -18.77 -14.02
CA ALA A 200 2.63 -18.46 -14.28
C ALA A 200 2.38 -16.94 -14.33
N PHE A 201 3.23 -16.13 -13.70
CA PHE A 201 3.08 -14.66 -13.67
C PHE A 201 3.86 -13.93 -14.76
N HIS A 202 4.97 -14.51 -15.21
CA HIS A 202 5.85 -13.88 -16.19
C HIS A 202 6.57 -14.92 -17.07
N PRO A 203 6.73 -14.69 -18.38
CA PRO A 203 7.32 -15.68 -19.30
C PRO A 203 8.83 -15.87 -19.06
N ASN A 204 9.55 -14.80 -18.74
CA ASN A 204 11.01 -14.81 -18.56
C ASN A 204 11.46 -14.24 -17.19
N PRO A 205 11.08 -14.87 -16.06
CA PRO A 205 11.36 -14.32 -14.74
C PRO A 205 12.77 -14.66 -14.24
N ASP A 206 13.32 -13.80 -13.38
CA ASP A 206 14.46 -14.14 -12.52
C ASP A 206 13.97 -14.93 -11.29
N VAL A 207 13.81 -16.25 -11.49
CA VAL A 207 13.29 -17.19 -10.47
C VAL A 207 14.11 -17.14 -9.18
N ALA A 208 15.44 -17.03 -9.27
CA ALA A 208 16.30 -17.08 -8.10
C ALA A 208 16.16 -15.80 -7.27
N ALA A 209 16.18 -14.63 -7.92
CA ALA A 209 16.03 -13.35 -7.23
C ALA A 209 14.64 -13.21 -6.60
N LEU A 210 13.58 -13.63 -7.28
CA LEU A 210 12.21 -13.55 -6.76
C LEU A 210 12.00 -14.39 -5.49
N ARG A 211 12.60 -15.58 -5.43
CA ARG A 211 12.56 -16.41 -4.20
C ARG A 211 13.34 -15.77 -3.06
N ALA A 212 14.53 -15.24 -3.35
CA ALA A 212 15.35 -14.58 -2.36
C ALA A 212 14.61 -13.36 -1.78
N GLU A 213 13.93 -12.60 -2.63
CA GLU A 213 13.15 -11.44 -2.22
C GLU A 213 11.93 -11.84 -1.37
N ALA A 214 11.16 -12.84 -1.82
CA ALA A 214 10.02 -13.35 -1.05
C ALA A 214 10.46 -13.78 0.37
N ALA A 215 11.58 -14.50 0.49
CA ALA A 215 12.14 -14.87 1.78
C ALA A 215 12.59 -13.65 2.61
N ARG A 216 13.21 -12.64 1.96
CA ARG A 216 13.68 -11.41 2.60
C ARG A 216 12.55 -10.60 3.22
N ILE A 217 11.42 -10.48 2.53
CA ILE A 217 10.25 -9.72 3.01
C ILE A 217 9.33 -10.53 3.92
N GLY A 218 9.60 -11.82 4.11
CA GLY A 218 8.83 -12.71 4.96
C GLY A 218 7.47 -13.08 4.36
N TYR A 219 7.44 -13.30 3.03
CA TYR A 219 6.36 -13.97 2.32
C TYR A 219 6.35 -15.47 2.63
#